data_AF-F3AAR0-F1
#
_entry.id   AF-F3AAR0-F1
#
_cell.length_a   1.000
_cell.length_b   1.000
_cell.length_c   1.000
_cell.angle_alpha   90.00
_cell.angle_beta   90.00
_cell.angle_gamma   90.00
#
_symmetry.space_group_name_H-M   'P 1'
#
loop_
_entity.id
_entity.type
_entity.pdbx_description
1 polymer ?
#
loop_
_entity_poly.entity_id
_entity_poly.type
_entity_poly.pdbx_seq_one_letter_code
_entity_poly.pdbx_strand_id
1 'polypeptide(L)'
;MARPAKPASVIKLEGKSHRTKKELRTREQAENSLLSGTKLKESEEVKNNPKAHQEFLRVKKLLAGIDKSDDLYGSVINRYCLTLAECSEFEEKREHTQELIDKLEMRSDEMEFTEFLKLQDGLAKQLISYDKQIQAKRKMLFDIEKENVMTIASALRSIPKTPEKKNNALKEALSG
;
A
#
# COMPACT_ATOMS: atom_id res chain seq x y z
N MET A 1 22.21 1.82 7.33
CA MET A 1 21.49 0.52 7.31
C MET A 1 21.98 -0.30 6.13
N ALA A 2 22.29 -1.58 6.33
CA ALA A 2 22.62 -2.48 5.22
C ALA A 2 21.40 -2.67 4.32
N ARG A 3 21.59 -2.69 3.00
CA ARG A 3 20.50 -2.98 2.06
C ARG A 3 20.00 -4.42 2.26
N PRO A 4 18.69 -4.69 2.13
CA PRO A 4 18.16 -6.04 2.19
C PRO A 4 18.87 -6.95 1.19
N ALA A 5 19.19 -8.17 1.60
CA ALA A 5 19.82 -9.14 0.72
C ALA A 5 18.84 -9.54 -0.42
N LYS A 6 19.36 -9.66 -1.65
CA LYS A 6 18.54 -10.06 -2.80
C LYS A 6 17.86 -11.42 -2.56
N PRO A 7 16.61 -11.62 -3.01
CA PRO A 7 15.93 -12.91 -2.92
C PRO A 7 16.70 -14.04 -3.62
N ALA A 8 16.52 -15.28 -3.18
CA ALA A 8 17.18 -16.44 -3.80
C ALA A 8 16.86 -16.55 -5.31
N SER A 9 15.61 -16.27 -5.70
CA SER A 9 15.15 -16.25 -7.10
C SER A 9 15.93 -15.26 -7.96
N VAL A 10 16.14 -14.03 -7.46
CA VAL A 10 16.91 -12.99 -8.15
C VAL A 10 18.36 -13.42 -8.32
N ILE A 11 18.96 -14.01 -7.28
CA ILE A 11 20.36 -14.45 -7.32
C ILE A 11 20.55 -15.59 -8.33
N LYS A 12 19.61 -16.55 -8.37
CA LYS A 12 19.61 -17.63 -9.35
C LYS A 12 19.53 -17.09 -10.78
N LEU A 13 18.65 -16.13 -11.02
CA LEU A 13 18.42 -15.56 -12.35
C LEU A 13 19.60 -14.71 -12.82
N GLU A 14 20.25 -13.94 -11.93
CA GLU A 14 21.41 -13.14 -12.31
C GLU A 14 22.67 -13.98 -12.61
N GLY A 15 22.77 -15.20 -12.08
CA GLY A 15 23.93 -16.09 -12.26
C GLY A 15 25.25 -15.56 -11.68
N LYS A 16 25.23 -14.40 -11.02
CA LYS A 16 26.40 -13.69 -10.49
C LYS A 16 26.39 -13.73 -8.96
N SER A 17 26.78 -14.86 -8.39
CA SER A 17 26.90 -15.02 -6.95
C SER A 17 28.16 -15.77 -6.56
N HIS A 18 28.83 -15.31 -5.52
CA HIS A 18 29.87 -16.07 -4.83
C HIS A 18 29.28 -17.21 -3.97
N ARG A 19 27.95 -17.29 -3.86
CA ARG A 19 27.27 -18.31 -3.07
C ARG A 19 27.27 -19.65 -3.79
N THR A 20 27.55 -20.70 -3.04
CA THR A 20 27.45 -22.09 -3.47
C THR A 20 25.98 -22.50 -3.69
N LYS A 21 25.76 -23.59 -4.44
CA LYS A 21 24.43 -24.19 -4.61
C LYS A 21 23.78 -24.55 -3.27
N LYS A 22 24.58 -24.98 -2.29
CA LYS A 22 24.11 -25.32 -0.93
C LYS A 22 23.59 -24.08 -0.20
N GLU A 23 24.34 -22.98 -0.23
CA GLU A 23 23.94 -21.71 0.40
C GLU A 23 22.68 -21.12 -0.24
N LEU A 24 22.52 -21.23 -1.57
CA LEU A 24 21.29 -20.78 -2.25
C LEU A 24 20.06 -21.60 -1.83
N ARG A 25 20.21 -22.92 -1.69
CA ARG A 25 19.12 -23.78 -1.18
C ARG A 25 18.77 -23.44 0.26
N THR A 26 19.78 -23.28 1.14
CA THR A 26 19.55 -22.87 2.53
C THR A 26 18.83 -21.52 2.61
N ARG A 27 19.19 -20.57 1.74
CA ARG A 27 18.49 -19.28 1.67
C ARG A 27 17.05 -19.41 1.21
N GLU A 28 16.79 -20.16 0.14
CA GLU A 28 15.43 -20.37 -0.38
C GLU A 28 14.54 -21.06 0.66
N GLN A 29 15.08 -22.06 1.36
CA GLN A 29 14.41 -22.70 2.48
C GLN A 29 14.13 -21.72 3.62
N ALA A 30 15.11 -20.88 3.99
CA ALA A 30 14.93 -19.85 5.00
C ALA A 30 13.87 -18.82 4.58
N GLU A 31 13.90 -18.34 3.33
CA GLU A 31 12.89 -17.41 2.78
C GLU A 31 11.49 -18.01 2.81
N ASN A 32 11.33 -19.28 2.43
CA ASN A 32 10.04 -19.97 2.49
C ASN A 32 9.57 -20.25 3.93
N SER A 33 10.50 -20.48 4.86
CA SER A 33 10.17 -20.71 6.28
C SER A 33 9.62 -19.46 6.99
N LEU A 34 9.78 -18.28 6.39
CA LEU A 34 9.18 -17.03 6.89
C LEU A 34 7.69 -16.92 6.54
N LEU A 35 7.17 -17.76 5.65
CA LEU A 35 5.76 -17.77 5.28
C LEU A 35 5.00 -18.76 6.15
N SER A 36 3.80 -18.36 6.59
CA SER A 36 2.94 -19.24 7.37
C SER A 36 2.28 -20.31 6.50
N GLY A 37 2.18 -20.07 5.18
CA GLY A 37 1.40 -20.89 4.25
C GLY A 37 -0.12 -20.74 4.44
N THR A 38 -0.55 -19.92 5.41
CA THR A 38 -1.97 -19.66 5.66
C THR A 38 -2.45 -18.59 4.68
N LYS A 39 -3.61 -18.82 4.07
CA LYS A 39 -4.22 -17.85 3.16
C LYS A 39 -4.68 -16.61 3.93
N LEU A 40 -4.42 -15.44 3.36
CA LEU A 40 -4.87 -14.13 3.86
C LEU A 40 -6.36 -14.10 4.29
N LYS A 41 -6.61 -13.71 5.54
CA LYS A 41 -7.92 -13.66 6.19
C LYS A 41 -8.35 -12.23 6.46
N GLU A 42 -9.65 -12.04 6.35
CA GLU A 42 -10.34 -10.80 6.65
C GLU A 42 -10.74 -10.75 8.12
N SER A 43 -10.54 -9.61 8.77
CA SER A 43 -10.99 -9.39 10.15
C SER A 43 -12.47 -9.00 10.21
N GLU A 44 -13.08 -9.13 11.38
CA GLU A 44 -14.51 -8.81 11.55
C GLU A 44 -14.78 -7.31 11.37
N GLU A 45 -13.84 -6.45 11.78
CA GLU A 45 -13.94 -4.99 11.59
C GLU A 45 -13.99 -4.62 10.10
N VAL A 46 -13.18 -5.29 9.28
CA VAL A 46 -13.16 -5.07 7.82
C VAL A 46 -14.45 -5.57 7.18
N LYS A 47 -14.94 -6.76 7.56
CA LYS A 47 -16.22 -7.29 7.05
C LYS A 47 -17.40 -6.37 7.35
N ASN A 48 -17.40 -5.75 8.53
CA ASN A 48 -18.47 -4.88 8.98
C ASN A 48 -18.42 -3.48 8.35
N ASN A 49 -17.32 -3.10 7.67
CA ASN A 49 -17.22 -1.85 6.93
C ASN A 49 -17.29 -2.12 5.40
N PRO A 50 -18.35 -1.72 4.69
CA PRO A 50 -18.53 -2.03 3.28
C PRO A 50 -17.39 -1.56 2.36
N LYS A 51 -16.85 -0.35 2.62
CA LYS A 51 -15.73 0.21 1.84
C LYS A 51 -14.45 -0.59 2.08
N ALA A 52 -14.17 -0.94 3.34
CA ALA A 52 -13.00 -1.73 3.70
C ALA A 52 -13.10 -3.18 3.17
N HIS A 53 -14.27 -3.80 3.27
CA HIS A 53 -14.54 -5.15 2.76
C HIS A 53 -14.27 -5.25 1.25
N GLN A 54 -14.82 -4.32 0.48
CA GLN A 54 -14.62 -4.27 -0.97
C GLN A 54 -13.13 -4.16 -1.33
N GLU A 55 -12.40 -3.30 -0.62
CA GLU A 55 -10.97 -3.12 -0.83
C GLU A 55 -10.17 -4.36 -0.43
N PHE A 56 -10.52 -5.00 0.68
CA PHE A 56 -9.85 -6.23 1.12
C PHE A 56 -9.97 -7.34 0.09
N LEU A 57 -11.16 -7.54 -0.49
CA LEU A 57 -11.37 -8.52 -1.55
C LEU A 57 -10.52 -8.21 -2.79
N ARG A 58 -10.42 -6.93 -3.18
CA ARG A 58 -9.58 -6.47 -4.29
C ARG A 58 -8.10 -6.77 -4.03
N VAL A 59 -7.57 -6.33 -2.88
CA VAL A 59 -6.16 -6.51 -2.50
C VAL A 59 -5.81 -7.99 -2.36
N LYS A 60 -6.68 -8.78 -1.72
CA LYS A 60 -6.50 -10.24 -1.60
C LYS A 60 -6.36 -10.90 -2.98
N LYS A 61 -7.20 -10.54 -3.94
CA LYS A 61 -7.12 -11.05 -5.32
C LYS A 61 -5.79 -10.67 -6.00
N LEU A 62 -5.36 -9.42 -5.85
CA LEU A 62 -4.10 -8.94 -6.42
C LEU A 62 -2.88 -9.64 -5.80
N LEU A 63 -2.83 -9.76 -4.47
CA LEU A 63 -1.74 -10.43 -3.76
C LEU A 63 -1.70 -11.93 -4.06
N ALA A 64 -2.84 -12.58 -4.27
CA ALA A 64 -2.89 -13.97 -4.70
C ALA A 64 -2.28 -14.16 -6.09
N GLY A 65 -2.49 -13.20 -7.01
CA GLY A 65 -1.93 -13.24 -8.36
C GLY A 65 -0.40 -13.13 -8.44
N ILE A 66 0.27 -12.74 -7.35
CA ILE A 66 1.75 -12.62 -7.26
C ILE A 66 2.35 -13.50 -6.17
N ASP A 67 1.61 -14.49 -5.67
CA ASP A 67 2.03 -15.41 -4.60
C ASP A 67 2.48 -14.69 -3.31
N LYS A 68 1.77 -13.61 -2.93
CA LYS A 68 1.99 -12.82 -1.70
C LYS A 68 0.78 -12.78 -0.76
N SER A 69 -0.18 -13.68 -0.95
CA SER A 69 -1.40 -13.76 -0.14
C SER A 69 -1.24 -14.60 1.14
N ASP A 70 -0.18 -14.36 1.90
CA ASP A 70 0.08 -15.01 3.20
C ASP A 70 -0.57 -14.23 4.36
N ASP A 71 -1.20 -14.94 5.30
CA ASP A 71 -1.91 -14.36 6.44
C ASP A 71 -0.99 -13.72 7.48
N LEU A 72 0.33 -13.97 7.42
CA LEU A 72 1.31 -13.22 8.21
C LEU A 72 1.23 -11.71 7.96
N TYR A 73 0.82 -11.31 6.74
CA TYR A 73 0.59 -9.92 6.37
C TYR A 73 -0.85 -9.45 6.64
N GLY A 74 -1.72 -10.35 7.13
CA GLY A 74 -3.15 -10.12 7.35
C GLY A 74 -3.43 -8.88 8.18
N SER A 75 -2.77 -8.70 9.32
CA SER A 75 -2.99 -7.52 10.17
C SER A 75 -2.71 -6.20 9.44
N VAL A 76 -1.67 -6.16 8.61
CA VAL A 76 -1.28 -4.95 7.87
C VAL A 76 -2.26 -4.68 6.74
N ILE A 77 -2.68 -5.72 6.00
CA ILE A 77 -3.65 -5.57 4.91
C ILE A 77 -5.03 -5.17 5.44
N ASN A 78 -5.51 -5.77 6.54
CA ASN A 78 -6.80 -5.38 7.13
C ASN A 78 -6.76 -3.91 7.59
N ARG A 79 -5.66 -3.49 8.23
CA ARG A 79 -5.46 -2.09 8.64
C ARG A 79 -5.41 -1.13 7.46
N TYR A 80 -4.76 -1.51 6.35
CA TYR A 80 -4.77 -0.73 5.12
C TYR A 80 -6.21 -0.47 4.65
N CYS A 81 -7.04 -1.51 4.59
CA CYS A 81 -8.41 -1.42 4.11
C CYS A 81 -9.28 -0.53 5.03
N LEU A 82 -9.14 -0.65 6.35
CA LEU A 82 -9.82 0.23 7.31
C LEU A 82 -9.36 1.68 7.16
N THR A 83 -8.05 1.94 7.12
CA THR A 83 -7.52 3.31 6.98
C THR A 83 -7.98 3.95 5.67
N LEU A 84 -8.10 3.17 4.58
CA LEU A 84 -8.61 3.66 3.31
C LEU A 84 -10.10 4.04 3.42
N ALA A 85 -10.91 3.18 4.03
CA ALA A 85 -12.33 3.47 4.27
C ALA A 85 -12.51 4.73 5.13
N GLU A 86 -11.77 4.84 6.23
CA GLU A 86 -11.75 6.03 7.08
C GLU A 86 -11.31 7.29 6.31
N CYS A 87 -10.33 7.18 5.42
CA CYS A 87 -9.89 8.32 4.59
C CYS A 87 -11.05 8.82 3.72
N SER A 88 -11.78 7.91 3.08
CA SER A 88 -12.96 8.24 2.27
C SER A 88 -14.08 8.89 3.11
N GLU A 89 -14.35 8.38 4.31
CA GLU A 89 -15.35 9.00 5.22
C GLU A 89 -14.95 10.41 5.66
N PHE A 90 -13.67 10.67 5.87
CA PHE A 90 -13.17 12.02 6.18
C PHE A 90 -13.24 12.95 4.97
N GLU A 91 -13.04 12.44 3.76
CA GLU A 91 -13.23 13.20 2.52
C GLU A 91 -14.68 13.62 2.34
N GLU A 92 -15.64 12.73 2.57
CA GLU A 92 -17.08 13.05 2.55
C GLU A 92 -17.44 14.11 3.60
N LYS A 93 -16.90 14.02 4.81
CA LYS A 93 -17.10 15.06 5.85
C LYS A 93 -16.53 16.41 5.43
N ARG A 94 -15.35 16.41 4.79
CA ARG A 94 -14.73 17.64 4.26
C ARG A 94 -15.61 18.29 3.20
N GLU A 95 -16.09 17.50 2.25
CA GLU A 95 -16.97 17.97 1.17
C GLU A 95 -18.28 18.52 1.73
N HIS A 96 -18.90 17.82 2.68
CA HIS A 96 -20.10 18.32 3.34
C HIS A 96 -19.85 19.64 4.09
N THR A 97 -18.72 19.80 4.78
CA THR A 97 -18.36 21.08 5.41
C THR A 97 -18.19 22.19 4.37
N GLN A 98 -17.63 21.91 3.21
CA GLN A 98 -17.55 22.90 2.12
C GLN A 98 -18.95 23.31 1.64
N GLU A 99 -19.87 22.37 1.44
CA GLU A 99 -21.26 22.68 1.08
C GLU A 99 -21.96 23.56 2.14
N LEU A 100 -21.64 23.36 3.42
CA LEU A 100 -22.17 24.19 4.51
C LEU A 100 -21.60 25.61 4.46
N ILE A 101 -20.32 25.77 4.11
CA ILE A 101 -19.71 27.09 3.90
C ILE A 101 -20.41 27.81 2.75
N ASP A 102 -20.59 27.13 1.62
CA ASP A 102 -21.24 27.72 0.43
C ASP A 102 -22.68 28.15 0.76
N LYS A 103 -23.44 27.31 1.50
CA LYS A 103 -24.80 27.65 1.98
C LYS A 103 -24.81 28.82 2.97
N LEU A 104 -23.80 28.90 3.84
CA LEU A 104 -23.67 30.01 4.78
C LEU A 104 -23.41 31.32 4.04
N GLU A 105 -22.56 31.31 3.01
CA GLU A 105 -22.27 32.47 2.16
C GLU A 105 -23.49 32.94 1.38
N MET A 106 -24.30 32.01 0.85
CA MET A 106 -25.54 32.32 0.15
C MET A 106 -26.60 33.00 1.02
N ARG A 107 -26.57 32.75 2.34
CA ARG A 107 -27.52 33.29 3.33
C ARG A 107 -26.87 34.36 4.21
N SER A 108 -25.79 34.97 3.74
CA SER A 108 -25.02 35.95 4.51
C SER A 108 -25.80 37.22 4.82
N ASP A 109 -26.83 37.53 4.04
CA ASP A 109 -27.77 38.64 4.23
C ASP A 109 -28.86 38.35 5.29
N GLU A 110 -29.06 37.08 5.66
CA GLU A 110 -30.04 36.68 6.67
C GLU A 110 -29.51 36.79 8.12
N MET A 111 -28.25 37.22 8.30
CA MET A 111 -27.61 37.29 9.62
C MET A 111 -26.72 38.52 9.77
N GLU A 112 -26.39 38.85 11.01
CA GLU A 112 -25.45 39.92 11.31
C GLU A 112 -24.04 39.55 10.82
N PHE A 113 -23.33 40.52 10.23
CA PHE A 113 -22.00 40.29 9.67
C PHE A 113 -21.02 39.65 10.66
N THR A 114 -21.10 40.03 11.94
CA THR A 114 -20.24 39.46 12.99
C THR A 114 -20.59 38.02 13.34
N GLU A 115 -21.85 37.61 13.19
CA GLU A 115 -22.30 36.23 13.36
C GLU A 115 -21.85 35.36 12.18
N PHE A 116 -22.03 35.87 10.96
CA PHE A 116 -21.52 35.25 9.73
C PHE A 116 -20.03 34.91 9.85
N LEU A 117 -19.19 35.89 10.20
CA LEU A 117 -17.75 35.68 10.34
C LEU A 117 -17.39 34.60 11.37
N LYS A 118 -18.13 34.52 12.49
CA LYS A 118 -17.90 33.51 13.53
C LYS A 118 -18.25 32.10 13.03
N LEU A 119 -19.37 31.95 12.34
CA LEU A 119 -19.80 30.67 11.77
C LEU A 119 -18.84 30.23 10.66
N GLN A 120 -18.44 31.15 9.78
CA GLN A 120 -17.50 30.89 8.70
C GLN A 120 -16.12 30.46 9.24
N ASP A 121 -15.59 31.14 10.26
CA ASP A 121 -14.34 30.76 10.94
C ASP A 121 -14.45 29.37 11.59
N GLY A 122 -15.59 29.05 12.22
CA GLY A 122 -15.85 27.74 12.80
C GLY A 122 -15.80 26.61 11.76
N LEU A 123 -16.50 26.78 10.63
CA LEU A 123 -16.51 25.81 9.53
C LEU A 123 -15.14 25.68 8.86
N ALA A 124 -14.43 26.81 8.64
CA ALA A 124 -13.09 26.79 8.06
C ALA A 124 -12.09 26.03 8.94
N LYS A 125 -12.18 26.20 10.27
CA LYS A 125 -11.36 25.42 11.23
C LYS A 125 -11.68 23.93 11.18
N GLN A 126 -12.95 23.56 11.05
CA GLN A 126 -13.35 22.15 10.89
C GLN A 126 -12.81 21.55 9.59
N LEU A 127 -12.91 22.30 8.48
CA LEU A 127 -12.38 21.89 7.17
C LEU A 127 -10.87 21.61 7.25
N ILE A 128 -10.10 22.54 7.82
CA ILE A 128 -8.65 22.39 8.04
C ILE A 128 -8.34 21.17 8.94
N SER A 129 -9.17 20.91 9.94
CA SER A 129 -9.01 19.75 10.82
C SER A 129 -9.19 18.43 10.05
N TYR A 130 -10.22 18.33 9.21
CA TYR A 130 -10.43 17.15 8.36
C TYR A 130 -9.29 16.96 7.37
N ASP A 131 -8.80 18.03 6.73
CA ASP A 131 -7.65 17.95 5.81
C ASP A 131 -6.39 17.40 6.49
N LYS A 132 -6.10 17.84 7.73
CA LYS A 132 -4.97 17.31 8.49
C LYS A 132 -5.10 15.80 8.75
N GLN A 133 -6.30 15.34 9.09
CA GLN A 133 -6.56 13.92 9.35
C GLN A 133 -6.46 13.10 8.06
N ILE A 134 -6.98 13.61 6.94
CA ILE A 134 -6.84 12.99 5.61
C ILE A 134 -5.36 12.86 5.25
N GLN A 135 -4.56 13.92 5.40
CA GLN A 135 -3.13 13.89 5.11
C GLN A 135 -2.38 12.85 5.96
N ALA A 136 -2.68 12.76 7.26
CA ALA A 136 -2.09 11.76 8.14
C ALA A 136 -2.42 10.33 7.71
N LYS A 137 -3.69 10.06 7.35
CA LYS A 137 -4.13 8.75 6.85
C LYS A 137 -3.49 8.40 5.52
N ARG A 138 -3.45 9.33 4.56
CA ARG A 138 -2.78 9.14 3.26
C ARG A 138 -1.29 8.83 3.41
N LYS A 139 -0.61 9.48 4.35
CA LYS A 139 0.79 9.16 4.66
C LYS A 139 0.93 7.73 5.20
N MET A 140 0.06 7.33 6.13
CA MET A 140 0.05 5.96 6.66
C MET A 140 -0.22 4.92 5.57
N LEU A 141 -1.17 5.18 4.66
CA LEU A 141 -1.46 4.32 3.51
C LEU A 141 -0.21 4.18 2.63
N PHE A 142 0.43 5.28 2.28
CA PHE A 142 1.64 5.27 1.45
C PHE A 142 2.81 4.51 2.10
N ASP A 143 2.97 4.63 3.42
CA ASP A 143 4.00 3.89 4.16
C ASP A 143 3.72 2.38 4.16
N ILE A 144 2.46 1.96 4.29
CA ILE A 144 2.06 0.55 4.13
C ILE A 144 2.31 0.07 2.70
N GLU A 145 1.90 0.84 1.70
CA GLU A 145 2.01 0.47 0.28
C GLU A 145 3.46 0.26 -0.16
N LYS A 146 4.37 1.09 0.35
CA LYS A 146 5.81 0.97 0.10
C LYS A 146 6.37 -0.37 0.57
N GLU A 147 5.92 -0.88 1.69
CA GLU A 147 6.50 -2.09 2.29
C GLU A 147 5.78 -3.38 1.85
N ASN A 148 4.58 -3.27 1.28
CA ASN A 148 3.72 -4.43 0.93
C ASN A 148 3.54 -4.64 -0.58
N VAL A 149 4.53 -4.24 -1.40
CA VAL A 149 4.55 -4.52 -2.85
C VAL A 149 3.45 -3.77 -3.65
N MET A 150 2.81 -2.76 -3.05
CA MET A 150 1.69 -2.03 -3.69
C MET A 150 2.15 -0.83 -4.53
N THR A 151 3.42 -0.43 -4.42
CA THR A 151 4.02 0.61 -5.29
C THR A 151 4.95 0.01 -6.32
N ILE A 152 5.10 0.66 -7.49
CA ILE A 152 6.07 0.25 -8.51
C ILE A 152 7.46 0.12 -7.91
N ALA A 153 7.90 1.11 -7.12
CA ALA A 153 9.21 1.07 -6.47
C ALA A 153 9.37 -0.14 -5.54
N SER A 154 8.34 -0.50 -4.77
CA SER A 154 8.36 -1.68 -3.92
C SER A 154 8.42 -2.99 -4.71
N ALA A 155 7.71 -3.09 -5.83
CA ALA A 155 7.77 -4.25 -6.71
C ALA A 155 9.13 -4.40 -7.42
N LEU A 156 9.71 -3.30 -7.89
CA LEU A 156 11.01 -3.29 -8.56
C LEU A 156 12.16 -3.78 -7.65
N ARG A 157 12.02 -3.68 -6.32
CA ARG A 157 12.99 -4.25 -5.36
C ARG A 157 13.13 -5.77 -5.49
N SER A 158 12.12 -6.44 -6.03
CA SER A 158 12.07 -7.90 -6.21
C SER A 158 12.46 -8.35 -7.62
N ILE A 159 12.78 -7.42 -8.54
CA ILE A 159 13.14 -7.74 -9.93
C ILE A 159 14.67 -7.70 -10.11
N PRO A 160 15.26 -8.68 -10.83
CA PRO A 160 16.68 -8.66 -11.21
C PRO A 160 17.07 -7.41 -12.00
N LYS A 161 18.26 -6.86 -11.73
CA LYS A 161 18.74 -5.62 -12.39
C LYS A 161 19.38 -5.84 -13.74
N THR A 162 19.80 -7.07 -14.04
CA THR A 162 20.42 -7.42 -15.32
C THR A 162 19.51 -8.40 -16.06
N PRO A 163 19.19 -8.15 -17.34
CA PRO A 163 18.46 -9.12 -18.16
C PRO A 163 19.27 -10.41 -18.28
N GLU A 164 18.58 -11.55 -18.39
CA GLU A 164 19.21 -12.84 -18.66
C GLU A 164 20.14 -12.70 -19.86
N LYS A 165 21.43 -12.99 -19.68
CA LYS A 165 22.29 -13.25 -20.84
C LYS A 165 21.76 -14.55 -21.46
N LYS A 166 21.03 -14.44 -22.57
CA LYS A 166 20.82 -15.58 -23.47
C LYS A 166 22.19 -15.99 -23.99
N ASN A 167 22.87 -16.89 -23.29
CA ASN A 167 24.02 -17.58 -23.86
C ASN A 167 23.47 -18.44 -25.00
N ASN A 168 23.62 -17.93 -26.21
CA ASN A 168 23.29 -18.68 -27.41
C ASN A 168 24.36 -19.76 -27.52
N ALA A 169 24.04 -21.00 -27.13
CA ALA A 169 24.99 -22.12 -27.09
C ALA A 169 25.76 -22.30 -28.41
N LEU A 170 25.13 -21.92 -29.53
CA LEU A 170 25.75 -21.86 -30.86
C LEU A 170 26.91 -20.84 -30.95
N LYS A 171 26.81 -19.67 -30.29
CA LYS A 171 27.90 -18.66 -30.30
C LYS A 171 29.11 -19.11 -29.49
N GLU A 172 28.91 -19.81 -28.37
CA GLU A 172 30.02 -20.37 -27.58
C GLU A 172 30.70 -21.54 -28.31
N ALA A 173 29.93 -22.37 -29.04
CA ALA A 173 30.49 -23.46 -29.84
C ALA A 173 31.24 -22.99 -31.10
N LEU A 174 30.91 -21.81 -31.63
CA LEU A 174 31.54 -21.22 -32.84
C LEU A 174 32.71 -20.26 -32.53
N SER A 175 33.02 -20.02 -31.25
CA SER A 175 34.12 -19.13 -30.83
C SER A 175 35.28 -19.84 -30.12
N GLY A 176 35.30 -21.18 -30.15
CA GLY A 176 36.50 -22.00 -29.91
C GLY A 176 37.10 -22.46 -31.22
#